data_AF-A0A963F997-F1
#
_entry.id   AF-A0A963F997-F1
#
_cell.length_a   1.000
_cell.length_b   1.000
_cell.length_c   1.000
_cell.angle_alpha   90.00
_cell.angle_beta   90.00
_cell.angle_gamma   90.00
#
_symmetry.space_group_name_H-M   'P 1'
#
loop_
_entity.id
_entity.type
_entity.pdbx_description
1 polymer ?
#
loop_
_entity_poly.entity_id
_entity_poly.type
_entity_poly.pdbx_seq_one_letter_code
_entity_poly.pdbx_strand_id
1 'polypeptide(L)' 'MTDKIMAFLALATMIGFLAIVAWFVPDIDLILVIGFVSLLAVYDFWRTFRERRGTKASR' A
#
# COMPACT_ATOMS: atom_id res chain seq x y z
N MET A 1 17.93 -3.51 5.18
CA MET A 1 17.29 -4.74 4.67
C MET A 1 15.91 -4.90 5.30
N THR A 2 15.82 -4.80 6.63
CA THR A 2 14.57 -4.82 7.42
C THR A 2 13.52 -3.82 6.95
N ASP A 3 13.88 -2.57 6.64
CA ASP A 3 12.90 -1.57 6.13
C ASP A 3 12.14 -2.03 4.88
N LYS A 4 12.82 -2.71 3.94
CA LYS A 4 12.19 -3.20 2.70
C LYS A 4 11.28 -4.39 2.97
N ILE A 5 11.68 -5.27 3.88
CA ILE A 5 10.90 -6.44 4.28
C ILE A 5 9.65 -6.00 5.05
N MET A 6 9.79 -5.06 5.99
CA MET A 6 8.66 -4.51 6.75
C MET A 6 7.71 -3.72 5.84
N ALA A 7 8.23 -2.97 4.87
CA ALA A 7 7.41 -2.29 3.87
C ALA A 7 6.62 -3.29 3.01
N PHE A 8 7.26 -4.36 2.52
CA PHE A 8 6.60 -5.38 1.74
C PHE A 8 5.54 -6.13 2.56
N LEU A 9 5.85 -6.48 3.81
CA LEU A 9 4.96 -7.22 4.70
C LEU A 9 3.76 -6.37 5.12
N ALA A 10 3.95 -5.08 5.38
CA ALA A 10 2.87 -4.14 5.64
C ALA A 10 1.94 -4.00 4.43
N LEU A 11 2.50 -3.85 3.23
CA LEU A 11 1.72 -3.77 1.98
C LEU A 11 0.95 -5.06 1.71
N ALA A 12 1.61 -6.22 1.85
CA ALA A 12 1.00 -7.53 1.63
C ALA A 12 -0.15 -7.78 2.62
N THR A 13 0.04 -7.44 3.89
CA THR A 13 -1.00 -7.59 4.91
C THR A 13 -2.18 -6.66 4.65
N MET A 14 -1.92 -5.41 4.25
CA MET A 14 -2.97 -4.44 3.89
C MET A 14 -3.80 -4.92 2.69
N ILE A 15 -3.14 -5.34 1.61
CA ILE A 15 -3.81 -5.84 0.41
C ILE A 15 -4.58 -7.14 0.72
N GLY A 16 -3.99 -8.06 1.48
CA GLY A 16 -4.64 -9.30 1.87
C GLY A 16 -5.90 -9.07 2.70
N PHE A 17 -5.86 -8.14 3.65
CA PHE A 17 -7.03 -7.75 4.43
C PHE A 17 -8.13 -7.13 3.56
N LEU A 18 -7.78 -6.19 2.69
CA LEU A 18 -8.74 -5.57 1.76
C LEU A 18 -9.39 -6.59 0.81
N ALA A 19 -8.62 -7.56 0.33
CA ALA A 19 -9.13 -8.62 -0.54
C ALA A 19 -10.14 -9.54 0.18
N ILE A 20 -9.89 -9.86 1.45
CA ILE A 20 -10.84 -10.64 2.28
C ILE A 20 -12.15 -9.86 2.46
N VAL A 21 -12.06 -8.55 2.77
CA VAL A 21 -13.23 -7.69 2.94
C VAL A 21 -14.04 -7.58 1.65
N ALA A 22 -13.37 -7.38 0.50
CA ALA A 22 -14.04 -7.31 -0.80
C ALA A 22 -14.73 -8.63 -1.19
N TRP A 23 -14.18 -9.78 -0.76
CA TRP A 23 -14.78 -11.09 -1.00
C TRP A 23 -15.99 -11.37 -0.11
N PHE A 24 -15.91 -10.99 1.18
CA PHE A 24 -16.96 -11.29 2.17
C PHE A 24 -18.13 -10.31 2.14
N VAL A 25 -17.88 -9.08 1.68
CA VAL A 25 -18.89 -8.01 1.57
C VAL A 25 -18.85 -7.43 0.15
N PRO A 26 -19.39 -8.13 -0.86
CA PRO A 26 -19.38 -7.68 -2.25
C PRO A 26 -20.47 -6.61 -2.49
N ASP A 27 -20.29 -5.44 -1.86
CA ASP A 27 -21.03 -4.22 -2.17
C ASP A 27 -20.24 -3.37 -3.18
N ILE A 28 -20.91 -2.85 -4.22
CA ILE A 28 -20.25 -2.09 -5.29
C ILE A 28 -19.54 -0.85 -4.73
N ASP A 29 -20.17 -0.12 -3.81
CA ASP A 29 -19.57 1.06 -3.16
C ASP A 29 -18.32 0.69 -2.36
N LEU A 30 -18.35 -0.47 -1.69
CA LEU A 30 -17.21 -0.94 -0.89
C LEU A 30 -16.02 -1.32 -1.79
N ILE A 31 -16.27 -2.03 -2.90
CA ILE A 31 -15.22 -2.41 -3.86
C ILE A 31 -14.57 -1.16 -4.48
N LEU A 32 -15.37 -0.14 -4.82
CA LEU A 32 -14.88 1.13 -5.34
C LEU A 32 -13.95 1.84 -4.33
N VAL A 33 -14.37 1.93 -3.07
CA VAL A 33 -13.57 2.55 -2.00
C VAL A 33 -12.30 1.75 -1.74
N ILE A 34 -12.38 0.41 -1.68
CA ILE A 34 -11.22 -0.49 -1.52
C ILE A 34 -10.21 -0.29 -2.66
N GLY A 35 -10.69 -0.24 -3.90
CA GLY A 35 -9.84 0.01 -5.07
C GLY A 35 -9.15 1.37 -5.00
N PHE A 36 -9.89 2.42 -4.66
CA PHE A 36 -9.37 3.78 -4.55
C PHE A 36 -8.32 3.92 -3.43
N VAL A 37 -8.62 3.39 -2.24
CA VAL A 37 -7.70 3.38 -1.10
C VAL A 37 -6.45 2.56 -1.39
N SER A 38 -6.58 1.40 -2.05
CA SER A 38 -5.43 0.58 -2.46
C SER A 38 -4.51 1.34 -3.42
N LEU A 39 -5.09 2.09 -4.36
CA LEU A 39 -4.33 2.91 -5.31
C LEU A 39 -3.55 4.01 -4.59
N LEU A 40 -4.20 4.70 -3.64
CA LEU A 40 -3.56 5.72 -2.79
C LEU A 40 -2.45 5.13 -1.92
N ALA A 41 -2.65 3.94 -1.35
CA ALA A 41 -1.62 3.27 -0.57
C ALA A 41 -0.39 2.93 -1.45
N VAL A 42 -0.60 2.39 -2.65
CA VAL A 42 0.51 2.15 -3.59
C VAL A 42 1.22 3.45 -3.96
N TYR A 43 0.47 4.54 -4.16
CA TYR A 43 1.05 5.86 -4.42
C TYR A 43 1.90 6.38 -3.25
N ASP A 44 1.42 6.24 -2.02
CA ASP A 44 2.14 6.63 -0.81
C ASP A 44 3.44 5.84 -0.63
N PHE A 45 3.39 4.52 -0.88
CA PHE A 45 4.57 3.67 -0.88
C PHE A 45 5.57 4.06 -1.98
N TRP A 46 5.09 4.35 -3.19
CA TRP A 46 5.95 4.81 -4.29
C TRP A 46 6.61 6.15 -3.96
N ARG A 47 5.84 7.10 -3.40
CA ARG A 47 6.31 8.41 -2.97
C ARG A 47 7.36 8.27 -1.88
N THR A 48 7.07 7.54 -0.81
CA THR A 48 8.01 7.28 0.29
C THR A 48 9.30 6.64 -0.22
N PHE A 49 9.22 5.70 -1.15
CA PHE A 49 10.40 5.04 -1.72
C PHE A 49 11.21 5.97 -2.64
N ARG A 50 10.55 6.92 -3.31
CA ARG A 50 11.20 7.94 -4.16
C ARG A 50 11.83 9.06 -3.33
N GLU A 51 11.16 9.52 -2.28
CA GLU A 51 11.68 10.53 -1.35
C GLU A 51 12.91 10.02 -0.59
N ARG A 52 12.91 8.75 -0.14
CA ARG A 52 14.07 8.12 0.50
C ARG A 52 15.29 7.97 -0.42
N ARG A 53 15.13 8.07 -1.76
CA ARG A 53 16.28 8.11 -2.70
C ARG A 53 16.91 9.50 -2.81
N GLY A 54 16.15 10.58 -2.59
CA GLY A 54 16.65 11.95 -2.65
C GLY A 54 17.57 12.32 -1.47
N THR A 55 17.34 11.73 -0.29
CA THR A 55 18.09 12.07 0.93
C THR A 55 19.52 11.50 0.98
N LYS A 56 19.87 10.55 0.09
CA LYS A 56 21.24 10.00 0.03
C LYS A 56 22.20 10.81 -0.84
N ALA A 57 21.72 11.79 -1.61
CA ALA A 57 22.57 12.61 -2.48
C ALA A 57 23.09 13.89 -1.79
N SER A 58 22.74 14.12 -0.52
CA SER A 58 23.15 15.31 0.24
C SER A 58 23.61 14.94 1.66
N ARG A 59 24.46 13.92 1.79
CA ARG A 59 25.30 13.69 2.97
C ARG A 59 26.67 13.20 2.56
#